data_AF-A0A5E4KX48-F1
#
_entry.id   AF-A0A5E4KX48-F1
#
_cell.length_a   1.000
_cell.length_b   1.000
_cell.length_c   1.000
_cell.angle_alpha   90.00
_cell.angle_beta   90.00
_cell.angle_gamma   90.00
#
_symmetry.space_group_name_H-M   'P 1'
#
loop_
_entity.id
_entity.type
_entity.pdbx_description
1 polymer ?
#
loop_
_entity_poly.entity_id
_entity_poly.type
_entity_poly.pdbx_seq_one_letter_code
_entity_poly.pdbx_strand_id
1 'polypeptide(L)'
;MASSMINPHPAITPEGDDVVVVKRRVSAFSGSDLEIILRAKNIRHLVLAGIATSGVVLSTIREAADKDFQLTVLSDLCADTDPEVHSVLINKVFP
;
A
#
# COMPACT_ATOMS: atom_id res chain seq x y z
N MET A 1 -26.89 -4.37 0.67
CA MET A 1 -26.21 -3.92 1.90
C MET A 1 -24.75 -4.41 1.93
N ALA A 2 -23.95 -4.15 0.88
CA ALA A 2 -22.56 -4.62 0.77
C ALA A 2 -21.65 -3.66 -0.03
N SER A 3 -21.92 -2.34 -0.01
CA SER A 3 -21.31 -1.40 -0.96
C SER A 3 -20.46 -0.27 -0.34
N SER A 4 -20.35 -0.15 0.97
CA SER A 4 -19.60 0.97 1.59
C SER A 4 -18.12 0.67 1.85
N MET A 5 -17.71 -0.61 1.97
CA MET A 5 -16.33 -0.97 2.35
C MET A 5 -15.32 -1.00 1.19
N ILE A 6 -15.75 -0.74 -0.05
CA ILE A 6 -14.89 -0.79 -1.25
C ILE A 6 -14.59 0.61 -1.79
N ASN A 7 -15.34 1.63 -1.37
CA ASN A 7 -15.17 2.97 -1.90
C ASN A 7 -14.15 3.76 -1.06
N PRO A 8 -13.13 4.39 -1.70
CA PRO A 8 -12.22 5.29 -1.03
C PRO A 8 -12.96 6.42 -0.31
N HIS A 9 -12.35 6.97 0.73
CA HIS A 9 -12.86 8.15 1.40
C HIS A 9 -12.97 9.32 0.41
N PRO A 10 -14.02 10.17 0.45
CA PRO A 10 -14.21 11.23 -0.55
C PRO A 10 -12.99 12.15 -0.76
N ALA A 11 -12.22 12.42 0.30
CA ALA A 11 -11.00 13.24 0.24
C ALA A 11 -9.84 12.63 -0.59
N ILE A 12 -9.93 11.34 -0.94
CA ILE A 12 -8.94 10.61 -1.76
C ILE A 12 -9.66 9.84 -2.87
N THR A 13 -10.71 10.46 -3.43
CA THR A 13 -11.42 9.89 -4.57
C THR A 13 -10.45 9.82 -5.76
N PRO A 14 -10.31 8.66 -6.43
CA PRO A 14 -9.46 8.52 -7.60
C PRO A 14 -9.89 9.48 -8.73
N GLU A 15 -8.94 10.09 -9.41
CA GLU A 15 -9.17 11.03 -10.51
C GLU A 15 -8.38 10.67 -11.77
N GLY A 16 -8.86 11.12 -12.93
CA GLY A 16 -8.15 10.98 -14.21
C GLY A 16 -7.74 9.54 -14.53
N ASP A 17 -6.43 9.30 -14.56
CA ASP A 17 -5.80 8.02 -14.91
C ASP A 17 -5.46 7.14 -13.68
N ASP A 18 -6.01 7.47 -12.51
CA ASP A 18 -5.82 6.67 -11.30
C ASP A 18 -6.36 5.25 -11.46
N VAL A 19 -5.57 4.27 -11.03
CA VAL A 19 -5.93 2.85 -11.14
C VAL A 19 -6.33 2.30 -9.78
N VAL A 20 -7.59 1.86 -9.66
CA VAL A 20 -8.09 1.20 -8.46
C VAL A 20 -7.87 -0.30 -8.56
N VAL A 21 -7.07 -0.85 -7.64
CA VAL A 21 -6.77 -2.29 -7.58
C VAL A 21 -7.45 -2.92 -6.38
N VAL A 22 -8.27 -3.95 -6.64
CA VAL A 22 -8.88 -4.76 -5.58
C VAL A 22 -7.97 -5.93 -5.24
N LYS A 23 -7.49 -5.97 -3.99
CA LYS A 23 -6.69 -7.08 -3.43
C LYS A 23 -7.57 -8.07 -2.66
N ARG A 24 -7.18 -9.35 -2.65
CA ARG A 24 -7.91 -10.41 -1.93
C ARG A 24 -7.22 -10.86 -0.64
N ARG A 25 -6.03 -10.32 -0.35
CA ARG A 25 -5.17 -10.66 0.79
C ARG A 25 -4.57 -9.39 1.40
N VAL A 26 -3.65 -9.54 2.35
CA VAL A 26 -3.07 -8.43 3.13
C VAL A 26 -2.21 -7.54 2.24
N SER A 27 -1.20 -8.12 1.57
CA SER A 27 -0.39 -7.43 0.56
C SER A 27 -1.26 -6.95 -0.60
N ALA A 28 -0.94 -5.75 -1.11
CA ALA A 28 -1.58 -5.19 -2.29
C ALA A 28 -1.34 -6.02 -3.56
N PHE A 29 -0.26 -6.80 -3.62
CA PHE A 29 0.03 -7.68 -4.77
C PHE A 29 -0.79 -8.97 -4.75
N SER A 30 -0.95 -9.56 -3.57
CA SER A 30 -1.49 -10.90 -3.39
C SER A 30 -2.97 -11.02 -3.81
N GLY A 31 -3.21 -11.73 -4.91
CA GLY A 31 -4.54 -11.95 -5.48
C GLY A 31 -5.14 -10.71 -6.16
N SER A 32 -4.29 -9.87 -6.71
CA SER A 32 -4.61 -8.63 -7.43
C SER A 32 -3.87 -8.56 -8.78
N ASP A 33 -4.23 -7.59 -9.61
CA ASP A 33 -3.55 -7.31 -10.88
C ASP A 33 -2.41 -6.26 -10.75
N LEU A 34 -2.06 -5.86 -9.52
CA LEU A 34 -1.14 -4.73 -9.27
C LEU A 34 0.22 -4.89 -9.95
N GLU A 35 0.85 -6.07 -9.85
CA GLU A 35 2.17 -6.29 -10.46
C GLU A 35 2.11 -6.14 -11.98
N ILE A 36 1.09 -6.71 -12.61
CA ILE A 36 0.90 -6.65 -14.07
C ILE A 36 0.78 -5.20 -14.51
N ILE A 37 -0.03 -4.41 -13.81
CA ILE A 37 -0.23 -2.98 -14.10
C ILE A 37 1.07 -2.20 -13.95
N LEU A 38 1.79 -2.38 -12.85
CA LEU A 38 3.05 -1.67 -12.58
C LEU A 38 4.12 -2.00 -13.64
N ARG A 39 4.27 -3.28 -14.00
CA ARG A 39 5.24 -3.72 -15.01
C ARG A 39 4.87 -3.23 -16.41
N ALA A 40 3.60 -3.30 -16.80
CA ALA A 40 3.13 -2.78 -18.08
C ALA A 40 3.39 -1.26 -18.24
N LYS A 41 3.39 -0.53 -17.12
CA LYS A 41 3.71 0.91 -17.06
C LYS A 41 5.20 1.20 -16.84
N ASN A 42 6.08 0.18 -16.84
CA ASN A 42 7.51 0.30 -16.57
C ASN A 42 7.85 1.01 -15.23
N ILE A 43 7.00 0.85 -14.22
CA ILE A 43 7.21 1.44 -12.89
C ILE A 43 8.25 0.61 -12.14
N ARG A 44 9.20 1.31 -11.50
CA ARG A 44 10.29 0.69 -10.72
C ARG A 44 10.39 1.19 -9.28
N HIS A 45 9.77 2.32 -8.96
CA HIS A 45 9.77 2.92 -7.63
C HIS A 45 8.33 3.10 -7.18
N LEU A 46 8.01 2.60 -5.99
CA LEU A 46 6.71 2.74 -5.35
C LEU A 46 6.83 3.67 -4.14
N VAL A 47 5.92 4.63 -4.05
CA VAL A 47 5.72 5.45 -2.86
C VAL A 47 4.48 4.92 -2.15
N LEU A 48 4.61 4.55 -0.88
CA LEU A 48 3.55 3.87 -0.13
C LEU A 48 3.02 4.74 1.01
N ALA A 49 1.70 4.69 1.19
CA ALA A 49 0.94 5.26 2.29
C ALA A 49 -0.26 4.35 2.59
N GLY A 50 -0.82 4.44 3.79
CA GLY A 50 -2.05 3.73 4.13
C GLY A 50 -2.12 3.15 5.54
N ILE A 51 -3.18 2.39 5.78
CA ILE A 51 -3.55 1.86 7.09
C ILE A 51 -3.98 0.39 6.94
N ALA A 52 -3.54 -0.54 7.79
CA ALA A 52 -2.63 -0.37 8.92
C ALA A 52 -1.15 -0.49 8.53
N THR A 53 -0.28 0.23 9.25
CA THR A 53 1.18 0.25 9.08
C THR A 53 1.77 -1.15 9.21
N SER A 54 1.45 -1.85 10.30
CA SER A 54 1.89 -3.22 10.60
C SER A 54 1.21 -4.30 9.77
N GLY A 55 0.06 -3.98 9.18
CA GLY A 55 -0.71 -4.90 8.34
C GLY A 55 -0.34 -4.76 6.87
N VAL A 56 -1.19 -4.03 6.14
CA VAL A 56 -1.14 -3.97 4.67
C VAL A 56 0.11 -3.25 4.17
N VAL A 57 0.57 -2.21 4.86
CA VAL A 57 1.74 -1.43 4.44
C VAL A 57 2.99 -2.29 4.56
N LEU A 58 3.28 -2.83 5.75
CA LEU A 58 4.41 -3.75 5.98
C LEU A 58 4.38 -4.96 5.04
N SER A 59 3.23 -5.61 4.88
CA SER A 59 3.12 -6.78 4.00
C SER A 59 3.39 -6.44 2.53
N THR A 60 2.94 -5.27 2.07
CA THR A 60 3.16 -4.82 0.69
C THR A 60 4.61 -4.41 0.46
N ILE A 61 5.23 -3.70 1.41
CA ILE A 61 6.64 -3.30 1.35
C ILE A 61 7.54 -4.52 1.19
N ARG A 62 7.35 -5.56 2.03
CA ARG A 62 8.18 -6.77 1.98
C ARG A 62 8.07 -7.47 0.63
N GLU A 63 6.84 -7.69 0.15
CA GLU A 63 6.63 -8.35 -1.14
C GLU A 63 7.13 -7.48 -2.31
N ALA A 64 7.01 -6.14 -2.22
CA ALA A 64 7.54 -5.24 -3.24
C ALA A 64 9.08 -5.26 -3.30
N ALA A 65 9.73 -5.29 -2.13
CA ALA A 65 11.19 -5.39 -2.04
C ALA A 65 11.70 -6.71 -2.63
N ASP A 66 11.04 -7.84 -2.32
CA ASP A 66 11.35 -9.16 -2.91
C ASP A 66 11.13 -9.20 -4.43
N LYS A 67 10.33 -8.27 -4.97
CA LYS A 67 10.06 -8.08 -6.41
C LYS A 67 10.95 -7.00 -7.04
N ASP A 68 12.01 -6.57 -6.37
CA ASP A 68 12.99 -5.58 -6.85
C ASP A 68 12.40 -4.18 -7.12
N PHE A 69 11.30 -3.80 -6.46
CA PHE A 69 10.84 -2.41 -6.48
C PHE A 69 11.67 -1.57 -5.51
N GLN A 70 12.05 -0.37 -5.93
CA GLN A 70 12.52 0.68 -5.03
C GLN A 70 11.33 1.20 -4.24
N LEU A 71 11.53 1.58 -2.98
CA LEU A 71 10.43 1.91 -2.07
C LEU A 71 10.73 3.19 -1.31
N THR A 72 9.68 3.97 -1.10
CA THR A 72 9.66 5.08 -0.14
C THR A 72 8.35 5.02 0.62
N VAL A 73 8.39 5.13 1.95
CA VAL A 73 7.17 5.15 2.77
C VAL A 73 6.95 6.56 3.31
N LEU A 74 5.74 7.08 3.13
CA LEU A 74 5.34 8.37 3.69
C LEU A 74 4.85 8.15 5.12
N SER A 75 5.73 8.41 6.08
CA SER A 75 5.50 8.09 7.49
C SER A 75 4.28 8.82 8.09
N ASP A 76 4.08 10.07 7.70
CA ASP A 76 2.96 10.93 8.10
C ASP A 76 1.62 10.55 7.44
N LEU A 77 1.66 9.71 6.41
CA LEU A 77 0.48 9.15 5.74
C LEU A 77 0.27 7.66 6.04
N CYS A 78 0.92 7.16 7.07
CA CYS A 78 0.70 5.83 7.62
C CYS A 78 0.10 5.93 9.02
N ALA A 79 -0.75 4.96 9.39
CA ALA A 79 -1.25 4.87 10.75
C ALA A 79 -1.41 3.40 11.18
N ASP A 80 -1.41 3.18 12.49
CA ASP A 80 -1.73 1.90 13.10
C ASP A 80 -2.56 2.12 14.37
N THR A 81 -3.27 1.09 14.80
CA THR A 81 -3.99 1.11 16.08
C THR A 81 -3.03 1.07 17.27
N ASP A 82 -1.84 0.50 17.09
CA ASP A 82 -0.80 0.47 18.11
C ASP A 82 0.33 1.47 17.77
N PRO A 83 0.47 2.58 18.53
CA PRO A 83 1.46 3.61 18.24
C PRO A 83 2.90 3.14 18.45
N GLU A 84 3.16 2.18 19.33
CA GLU A 84 4.50 1.63 19.54
C GLU A 84 4.93 0.81 18.33
N VAL A 85 4.05 -0.07 17.85
CA VAL A 85 4.29 -0.87 16.64
C VAL A 85 4.48 0.04 15.42
N HIS A 86 3.62 1.05 15.24
CA HIS A 86 3.77 2.04 14.17
C HIS A 86 5.16 2.70 14.21
N SER A 87 5.56 3.21 15.38
CA SER A 87 6.84 3.90 15.58
C SER A 87 8.04 3.01 15.25
N VAL A 88 8.03 1.75 15.71
CA VAL A 88 9.13 0.81 15.41
C VAL A 88 9.23 0.54 13.91
N LEU A 89 8.09 0.32 13.24
CA LEU A 89 8.08 0.04 11.81
C LEU A 89 8.56 1.22 10.98
N ILE A 90 8.02 2.41 11.22
CA ILE A 90 8.40 3.64 10.51
C ILE A 90 9.89 3.97 10.72
N ASN A 91 10.36 3.94 11.97
CA ASN A 91 11.69 4.49 12.28
C ASN A 91 12.83 3.48 12.13
N LYS A 92 12.54 2.18 12.08
CA LYS A 92 13.59 1.14 12.12
C LYS A 92 13.48 0.06 11.05
N VAL A 93 12.32 -0.10 10.41
CA VAL A 93 12.09 -1.24 9.49
C VAL A 93 11.81 -0.77 8.08
N PHE A 94 11.02 0.28 7.91
CA PHE A 94 10.65 0.79 6.60
C PHE A 94 11.83 1.54 5.94
N PRO A 95 11.90 1.50 4.60
CA PRO A 95 12.91 2.20 3.83
C PRO A 95 12.68 3.72 3.78
#